data_AF-A0A9E5P8M0-F1
#
_entry.id   AF-A0A9E5P8M0-F1
#
_cell.length_a   1.000
_cell.length_b   1.000
_cell.length_c   1.000
_cell.angle_alpha   90.00
_cell.angle_beta   90.00
_cell.angle_gamma   90.00
#
_symmetry.space_group_name_H-M   'P 1'
#
loop_
_entity.id
_entity.type
_entity.pdbx_description
1 polymer ?
#
loop_
_entity_poly.entity_id
_entity_poly.type
_entity_poly.pdbx_seq_one_letter_code
_entity_poly.pdbx_strand_id
1 'polypeptide(L)' 'NGTTGAVMGAAVSARLTITFVGLKQGLYLGVGPDHVGEIYFEDLGVPLEVVAHVPPAMRIF' A
#
# COMPACT_ATOMS: atom_id res chain seq x y z
N ASN A 1 3.78 -0.99 9.21
CA ASN A 1 4.82 -0.15 8.55
C ASN A 1 4.50 -0.14 7.06
N GLY A 2 4.42 1.03 6.42
CA GLY A 2 3.98 1.15 5.01
C GLY A 2 4.92 0.55 3.96
N THR A 3 6.18 0.30 4.29
CA THR A 3 7.17 -0.26 3.36
C THR A 3 7.32 -1.77 3.57
N THR A 4 7.46 -2.21 4.82
CA THR A 4 7.80 -3.60 5.13
C THR A 4 6.61 -4.47 5.50
N GLY A 5 5.46 -3.87 5.84
CA GLY A 5 4.31 -4.58 6.39
C GLY A 5 4.45 -4.98 7.86
N ALA A 6 5.57 -4.67 8.52
CA ALA A 6 5.78 -5.01 9.92
C ALA A 6 4.86 -4.24 10.87
N VAL A 7 4.30 -4.92 11.87
CA VAL A 7 3.56 -4.29 12.98
C VAL A 7 4.54 -3.53 13.88
N MET A 8 4.21 -2.28 14.21
CA MET A 8 5.03 -1.39 15.05
C MET A 8 4.38 -1.25 16.43
N GLY A 9 4.40 -2.33 17.21
CA GLY A 9 3.73 -2.43 18.52
C GLY A 9 2.29 -2.94 18.40
N ALA A 10 1.44 -2.23 17.66
CA ALA A 10 0.07 -2.65 17.35
C ALA A 10 -0.33 -2.24 15.92
N ALA A 11 -1.33 -2.93 15.37
CA ALA A 11 -1.92 -2.60 14.07
C ALA A 11 -3.44 -2.74 14.12
N VAL A 12 -4.13 -1.86 13.41
CA VAL A 12 -5.58 -1.94 13.22
C VAL A 12 -5.91 -3.15 12.36
N SER A 13 -6.94 -3.91 12.72
CA SER A 13 -7.56 -4.88 11.83
C SER A 13 -8.70 -4.18 11.09
N ALA A 14 -8.44 -3.76 9.85
CA ALA A 14 -9.38 -3.04 9.02
C ALA A 14 -10.19 -4.00 8.15
N ARG A 15 -11.47 -3.69 7.97
CA ARG A 15 -12.28 -4.36 6.93
C ARG A 15 -11.95 -3.84 5.53
N LEU A 16 -11.56 -2.57 5.44
CA LEU A 16 -11.23 -1.88 4.20
C LEU A 16 -10.15 -0.82 4.46
N THR A 17 -9.22 -0.70 3.53
CA THR A 17 -8.15 0.31 3.50
C THR A 17 -8.19 1.07 2.19
N ILE A 18 -8.33 2.39 2.26
CA ILE A 18 -8.12 3.29 1.11
C ILE A 18 -6.69 3.79 1.16
N THR A 19 -5.94 3.62 0.07
CA THR A 19 -4.58 4.14 -0.07
C THR A 19 -4.49 5.19 -1.16
N PHE A 20 -3.86 6.31 -0.82
CA PHE A 20 -3.72 7.44 -1.73
C PHE A 20 -2.35 7.49 -2.40
N VAL A 21 -2.31 8.03 -3.62
CA VAL A 21 -1.12 8.39 -4.43
C VAL A 21 -0.23 7.22 -4.85
N GLY A 22 -0.15 6.16 -4.04
CA GLY A 22 0.47 4.90 -4.43
C GLY A 22 -0.02 3.71 -3.61
N LEU A 23 0.23 2.54 -4.18
CA LEU A 23 0.10 1.25 -3.51
C LEU A 23 1.35 1.00 -2.66
N LYS A 24 1.16 0.97 -1.34
CA LYS A 24 2.25 0.81 -0.39
C LYS A 24 2.64 -0.66 -0.28
N GLN A 25 3.93 -0.97 -0.39
CA GLN A 25 4.43 -2.35 -0.31
C GLN A 25 3.96 -3.08 0.94
N GLY A 26 3.92 -2.39 2.08
CA GLY A 26 3.48 -2.95 3.35
C GLY A 26 1.99 -3.33 3.40
N LEU A 27 1.20 -3.04 2.36
CA LEU A 27 -0.16 -3.57 2.21
C LEU A 27 -0.16 -4.99 1.65
N TYR A 28 0.93 -5.41 1.00
CA TYR A 28 1.04 -6.68 0.27
C TYR A 28 2.11 -7.62 0.84
N LEU A 29 2.99 -7.12 1.71
CA LEU A 29 4.15 -7.85 2.22
C LEU A 29 4.10 -8.04 3.73
N GLY A 30 4.88 -9.02 4.22
CA GLY A 30 4.97 -9.34 5.64
C GLY A 30 3.61 -9.74 6.21
N VAL A 31 3.31 -9.26 7.42
CA VAL A 31 2.01 -9.44 8.09
C VAL A 31 0.99 -8.36 7.71
N GLY A 32 1.36 -7.41 6.85
CA GLY A 32 0.48 -6.31 6.43
C GLY A 32 -0.86 -6.77 5.84
N PRO A 33 -0.90 -7.75 4.92
CA PRO A 33 -2.13 -8.28 4.33
C PRO A 33 -3.17 -8.75 5.37
N ASP A 34 -2.73 -9.23 6.53
CA ASP A 34 -3.61 -9.75 7.58
C ASP A 34 -4.40 -8.64 8.31
N HIS A 35 -4.03 -7.37 8.09
CA HIS A 35 -4.55 -6.21 8.81
C HIS A 35 -5.33 -5.22 7.95
N VAL A 36 -5.22 -5.29 6.62
CA VAL A 36 -5.68 -4.21 5.73
C VAL A 36 -7.08 -4.42 5.15
N GLY A 37 -7.59 -5.65 5.18
CA GLY A 37 -8.86 -5.99 4.55
C GLY A 37 -8.85 -5.72 3.04
N GLU A 38 -9.98 -5.25 2.50
CA GLU A 38 -10.06 -4.86 1.09
C GLU A 38 -9.25 -3.58 0.80
N ILE A 39 -8.47 -3.56 -0.27
CA ILE A 39 -7.65 -2.40 -0.64
C ILE A 39 -8.31 -1.65 -1.80
N TYR A 40 -8.52 -0.34 -1.60
CA TYR A 40 -8.96 0.59 -2.64
C TYR A 40 -7.87 1.64 -2.88
N PHE A 41 -7.59 1.94 -4.14
CA PHE A 41 -6.64 2.97 -4.53
C PHE A 41 -7.36 4.24 -4.98
N GLU A 42 -6.87 5.39 -4.56
CA GLU A 42 -7.35 6.70 -4.98
C GLU A 42 -6.15 7.59 -5.33
N ASP A 43 -6.11 8.11 -6.55
CA ASP A 43 -4.95 8.87 -7.04
C ASP A 43 -4.95 10.35 -6.59
N LEU A 44 -6.07 10.86 -6.06
CA LEU A 44 -6.25 12.25 -5.66
C LEU A 44 -5.99 13.26 -6.79
N GLY A 45 -6.17 12.85 -8.03
CA GLY A 45 -5.89 13.66 -9.22
C GLY A 45 -4.39 13.87 -9.49
N VAL A 46 -3.50 13.07 -8.89
CA VAL A 46 -2.06 13.14 -9.19
C VAL A 46 -1.82 12.67 -10.62
N PRO A 47 -1.27 13.50 -11.52
CA PRO A 47 -1.03 13.11 -12.91
C PRO A 47 -0.06 11.94 -12.99
N LEU A 48 -0.35 10.95 -13.85
CA LEU A 48 0.46 9.74 -14.01
C LEU A 48 1.92 10.03 -14.37
N GLU A 49 2.18 11.11 -15.11
CA GLU A 49 3.51 11.60 -15.47
C GLU A 49 4.39 11.87 -14.25
N VAL A 50 3.81 12.29 -13.12
CA VAL A 50 4.54 12.55 -11.87
C VAL A 50 5.09 11.24 -11.27
N VAL A 51 4.35 10.14 -11.44
CA VAL A 51 4.71 8.83 -10.87
C VAL A 51 5.34 7.88 -11.88
N ALA A 52 5.33 8.21 -13.18
CA ALA A 52 5.83 7.36 -14.26
C ALA A 52 7.32 7.00 -14.11
N HIS A 53 8.10 7.87 -13.45
CA HIS A 53 9.54 7.66 -13.20
C HIS A 53 9.83 6.95 -11.88
N VAL A 54 8.80 6.64 -11.08
CA VAL A 54 8.97 5.91 -9.83
C VAL A 54 9.01 4.42 -10.16
N PRO A 55 10.16 3.73 -9.97
CA PRO A 55 10.22 2.31 -10.23
C PRO A 55 9.29 1.56 -9.26
N PRO A 56 8.53 0.56 -9.74
CA PRO A 56 7.73 -0.26 -8.85
C PRO A 56 8.67 -1.03 -7.93
N ALA A 57 8.35 -1.02 -6.65
CA ALA A 57 9.17 -1.66 -5.64
C ALA A 57 9.00 -3.20 -5.63
N MET A 58 8.02 -3.72 -6.36
CA MET A 58 7.83 -5.13 -6.68
C MET A 58 7.14 -5.27 -8.05
N ARG A 59 7.58 -6.22 -8.87
CA ARG A 59 6.87 -6.67 -10.07
C ARG A 59 6.60 -8.16 -9.95
N ILE A 60 5.37 -8.56 -10.24
CA ILE A 60 4.94 -9.96 -10.30
C ILE A 60 4.85 -10.32 -11.78
N PHE A 61 5.37 -11.50 -12.13
CA PHE A 61 5.52 -11.99 -13.51
C PHE A 61 4.29 -12.79 -13.96
#